data_AF-A0A538GS22-F1
#
_entry.id   AF-A0A538GS22-F1
#
_cell.length_a   1.000
_cell.length_b   1.000
_cell.length_c   1.000
_cell.angle_alpha   90.00
_cell.angle_beta   90.00
_cell.angle_gamma   90.00
#
_symmetry.space_group_name_H-M   'P 1'
#
loop_
_entity.id
_entity.type
_entity.pdbx_description
1 polymer ?
#
loop_
_entity_poly.entity_id
_entity_poly.type
_entity_poly.pdbx_seq_one_letter_code
_entity_poly.pdbx_strand_id
1 'polypeptide(L)'
;MSQRARIELPEHVPPVFEVYVGGVRQVPGRDFQVEGRSLVFPRPLAQEGRLGFWRWLSMWLGVAGTYRKHETVDVAYEADGRREVETGLEPQPYDSD
;
A
#
# COMPACT_ATOMS: atom_id res chain seq x y z
N MET A 1 -2.63 22.49 -1.05
CA MET A 1 -3.60 21.51 -0.54
C MET A 1 -2.90 20.18 -0.47
N SER A 2 -2.74 19.62 0.72
CA SER A 2 -2.12 18.31 0.90
C SER A 2 -3.14 17.26 0.49
N GLN A 3 -3.09 16.79 -0.76
CA GLN A 3 -4.01 15.75 -1.24
C GLN A 3 -3.72 14.47 -0.44
N ARG A 4 -4.60 14.12 0.50
CA ARG A 4 -4.54 12.82 1.17
C ARG A 4 -5.20 11.80 0.26
N ALA A 5 -4.79 10.54 0.41
CA ALA A 5 -5.41 9.43 -0.29
C ALA A 5 -6.06 8.50 0.73
N ARG A 6 -7.27 8.03 0.44
CA ARG A 6 -7.99 7.05 1.25
C ARG A 6 -8.26 5.79 0.45
N ILE A 7 -8.05 4.65 1.08
CA ILE A 7 -8.36 3.34 0.51
C ILE A 7 -9.33 2.63 1.44
N GLU A 8 -10.42 2.11 0.89
CA GLU A 8 -11.35 1.27 1.64
C GLU A 8 -10.88 -0.19 1.61
N LEU A 9 -10.81 -0.83 2.79
CA LEU A 9 -10.48 -2.24 2.90
C LEU A 9 -11.73 -3.09 2.66
N PRO A 10 -11.69 -4.06 1.72
CA PRO A 10 -12.77 -5.02 1.52
C PRO A 10 -13.14 -5.75 2.81
N GLU A 11 -14.42 -6.09 3.01
CA GLU A 11 -14.94 -6.61 4.29
C GLU A 11 -14.22 -7.86 4.81
N HIS A 12 -13.72 -8.71 3.91
CA HIS A 12 -13.01 -9.93 4.25
C HIS A 12 -11.60 -9.71 4.79
N VAL A 13 -11.04 -8.51 4.65
CA VAL A 13 -9.72 -8.18 5.22
C VAL A 13 -9.85 -8.09 6.75
N PRO A 14 -9.09 -8.90 7.51
CA PRO A 14 -9.09 -8.87 8.97
C PRO A 14 -8.42 -7.59 9.50
N PRO A 15 -8.55 -7.26 10.79
CA PRO A 15 -7.94 -6.06 11.38
C PRO A 15 -6.41 -6.13 11.49
N VAL A 16 -5.81 -7.32 11.27
CA VAL A 16 -4.36 -7.53 11.27
C VAL A 16 -3.90 -7.80 9.83
N PHE A 17 -3.15 -6.86 9.27
CA PHE A 17 -2.70 -6.91 7.89
C PHE A 17 -1.40 -6.11 7.70
N GLU A 18 -0.75 -6.33 6.57
CA GLU A 18 0.43 -5.61 6.10
C GLU A 18 0.09 -4.87 4.82
N VAL A 19 0.53 -3.60 4.71
CA VAL A 19 0.26 -2.76 3.55
C VAL A 19 1.51 -2.61 2.72
N TYR A 20 1.37 -2.73 1.40
CA TYR A 20 2.43 -2.55 0.43
C TYR A 20 1.98 -1.56 -0.64
N VAL A 21 2.84 -0.62 -1.00
CA VAL A 21 2.62 0.31 -2.10
C VAL A 21 3.68 0.03 -3.14
N GLY A 22 3.28 -0.43 -4.33
CA GLY A 22 4.24 -0.83 -5.38
C GLY A 22 5.27 -1.86 -4.91
N GLY A 23 4.89 -2.76 -4.00
CA GLY A 23 5.77 -3.77 -3.41
C GLY A 23 6.64 -3.30 -2.24
N VAL A 24 6.52 -2.05 -1.78
CA VAL A 24 7.25 -1.54 -0.61
C VAL A 24 6.36 -1.55 0.63
N ARG A 25 6.81 -2.24 1.70
CA ARG A 25 6.08 -2.34 2.96
C ARG A 25 5.92 -0.97 3.62
N GLN A 26 4.69 -0.62 3.95
CA GLN A 26 4.30 0.57 4.69
C GLN A 26 4.11 0.26 6.18
N VAL A 27 4.28 1.26 7.03
CA VAL A 27 4.19 1.14 8.49
C VAL A 27 3.02 1.97 9.03
N PRO A 28 2.06 1.36 9.75
CA PRO A 28 0.97 2.07 10.42
C PRO A 28 1.48 3.15 11.37
N GLY A 29 0.80 4.30 11.40
CA GLY A 29 1.16 5.48 12.22
C GLY A 29 2.32 6.31 11.67
N ARG A 30 3.12 5.76 10.75
CA ARG A 30 4.20 6.47 10.06
C ARG A 30 3.82 6.84 8.62
N ASP A 31 3.43 5.83 7.84
CA ASP A 31 3.20 5.97 6.41
C ASP A 31 1.69 6.09 6.09
N PHE A 32 0.82 5.54 6.94
CA PHE A 32 -0.63 5.65 6.85
C PHE A 32 -1.29 5.53 8.23
N GLN A 33 -2.53 5.96 8.35
CA GLN A 33 -3.39 5.74 9.51
C GLN A 33 -4.54 4.78 9.16
N VAL A 34 -5.01 4.02 10.13
CA VAL A 34 -6.20 3.17 9.99
C VAL A 34 -7.37 3.90 10.63
N GLU A 35 -8.36 4.24 9.81
CA GLU A 35 -9.61 4.87 10.25
C GLU A 35 -10.76 3.90 9.98
N GLY A 36 -11.20 3.16 11.01
CA GLY A 36 -12.22 2.13 10.84
C GLY A 36 -11.72 1.00 9.92
N ARG A 37 -12.28 0.93 8.70
CA ARG A 37 -11.86 -0.01 7.65
C ARG A 37 -11.11 0.67 6.51
N SER A 38 -10.58 1.86 6.74
CA SER A 38 -9.95 2.65 5.68
C SER A 38 -8.49 2.96 6.02
N LEU A 39 -7.64 2.96 5.00
CA LEU A 39 -6.26 3.41 5.09
C LEU A 39 -6.18 4.86 4.62
N VAL A 40 -5.73 5.76 5.48
CA VAL A 40 -5.57 7.17 5.16
C VAL A 40 -4.08 7.49 5.07
N PHE A 41 -3.65 7.88 3.87
CA PHE A 41 -2.30 8.31 3.58
C PHE A 41 -2.21 9.83 3.68
N PRO A 42 -1.32 10.37 4.55
CA PRO A 42 -1.22 11.82 4.78
C PRO A 42 -0.60 12.58 3.60
N ARG A 43 -0.04 11.86 2.62
CA ARG A 43 0.57 12.40 1.40
C ARG A 43 -0.01 11.64 0.19
N PRO A 44 -0.03 12.26 -1.00
CA PRO A 44 -0.34 11.51 -2.21
C PRO A 44 0.68 10.38 -2.36
N LEU A 45 0.23 9.22 -2.84
CA LEU A 45 1.07 8.04 -3.11
C LEU A 45 2.05 8.25 -4.28
N ALA A 46 2.34 9.50 -4.63
CA ALA A 46 3.27 9.92 -5.66
C ALA A 46 4.72 9.74 -5.18
N GLN A 47 5.28 8.57 -5.49
CA GLN A 47 6.68 8.31 -5.83
C GLN A 47 7.77 9.11 -5.09
N GLU A 48 7.65 9.31 -3.78
CA GLU A 48 8.68 9.98 -3.00
C GLU A 48 9.65 8.95 -2.42
N GLY A 49 10.64 8.55 -3.24
CA GLY A 49 11.76 7.77 -2.72
C GLY A 49 12.60 7.03 -3.74
N ARG A 50 13.30 7.75 -4.64
CA ARG A 50 14.37 7.19 -5.50
C ARG A 50 15.27 6.20 -4.73
N LEU A 51 15.61 6.48 -3.46
CA LEU A 51 16.48 5.62 -2.64
C LEU A 51 15.88 4.26 -2.26
N GLY A 52 14.57 4.19 -1.99
CA GLY A 52 13.86 2.93 -1.74
C GLY A 52 13.69 2.11 -3.02
N PHE A 53 13.35 2.80 -4.11
CA PHE A 53 13.30 2.23 -5.46
C PHE A 53 14.65 1.64 -5.89
N TRP A 54 15.79 2.32 -5.68
CA TRP A 54 17.11 1.80 -6.05
C TRP A 54 17.55 0.59 -5.21
N ARG A 55 17.23 0.56 -3.90
CA ARG A 55 17.49 -0.61 -3.05
C ARG A 55 16.61 -1.80 -3.44
N TRP A 56 15.34 -1.55 -3.70
CA TRP A 56 14.41 -2.58 -4.18
C TRP A 56 14.81 -3.09 -5.58
N LEU A 57 15.16 -2.20 -6.51
CA LEU A 57 15.62 -2.52 -7.86
C LEU A 57 16.90 -3.39 -7.83
N SER A 58 17.82 -3.15 -6.88
CA SER A 58 19.01 -4.00 -6.71
C SER A 58 18.69 -5.42 -6.23
N MET A 59 17.63 -5.63 -5.45
CA MET A 59 17.15 -6.98 -5.10
C MET A 59 16.41 -7.61 -6.29
N TRP A 60 15.71 -6.80 -7.08
CA TRP A 60 14.89 -7.21 -8.20
C TRP A 60 15.67 -7.62 -9.46
N LEU A 61 16.83 -7.03 -9.76
CA LEU A 61 17.65 -7.46 -10.91
C LEU A 61 18.12 -8.93 -10.83
N GLY A 62 17.94 -9.61 -9.70
CA GLY A 62 18.15 -11.06 -9.57
C GLY A 62 16.92 -11.94 -9.83
N VAL A 63 15.70 -11.38 -9.96
CA VAL A 63 14.43 -12.14 -10.05
C VAL A 63 13.54 -11.53 -11.13
N ALA A 64 13.23 -12.29 -12.19
CA ALA A 64 12.49 -11.79 -13.35
C ALA A 64 11.01 -11.48 -13.06
N GLY A 65 10.49 -10.37 -13.60
CA GLY A 65 9.07 -10.01 -13.53
C GLY A 65 8.78 -8.53 -13.85
N THR A 66 8.10 -8.28 -14.95
CA THR A 66 7.70 -6.96 -15.46
C THR A 66 6.88 -6.11 -14.48
N TYR A 67 7.35 -4.90 -14.19
CA TYR A 67 6.61 -3.90 -13.40
C TYR A 67 5.46 -3.29 -14.20
N ARG A 68 4.22 -3.42 -13.69
CA ARG A 68 3.05 -2.74 -14.24
C ARG A 68 2.86 -1.43 -13.48
N LYS A 69 2.93 -0.32 -14.21
CA LYS A 69 3.14 1.06 -13.76
C LYS A 69 1.95 1.70 -13.02
N HIS A 70 1.07 0.92 -12.41
CA HIS A 70 -0.10 1.42 -11.71
C HIS A 70 0.17 1.40 -10.21
N GLU A 71 0.01 2.57 -9.58
CA GLU A 71 0.20 2.82 -8.15
C GLU A 71 -0.85 2.02 -7.37
N THR A 72 -0.58 0.74 -7.20
CA THR A 72 -1.46 -0.24 -6.59
C THR A 72 -1.05 -0.42 -5.14
N VAL A 73 -2.06 -0.41 -4.28
CA VAL A 73 -1.88 -0.75 -2.88
C VAL A 73 -2.32 -2.19 -2.69
N ASP A 74 -1.42 -2.99 -2.15
CA ASP A 74 -1.65 -4.38 -1.85
C ASP A 74 -1.72 -4.56 -0.34
N VAL A 75 -2.67 -5.36 0.12
CA VAL A 75 -2.88 -5.66 1.53
C VAL A 75 -2.72 -7.15 1.74
N ALA A 76 -1.68 -7.55 2.46
CA ALA A 76 -1.45 -8.94 2.82
C ALA A 76 -1.99 -9.23 4.22
N TYR A 77 -2.69 -10.35 4.38
CA TYR A 77 -3.29 -10.75 5.65
C TYR A 77 -3.29 -12.27 5.79
N GLU A 78 -3.52 -12.75 7.02
CA GLU A 78 -3.79 -14.16 7.24
C GLU A 78 -5.30 -14.39 7.32
N ALA A 79 -5.79 -15.31 6.49
CA ALA A 79 -7.16 -15.82 6.51
C ALA A 79 -7.10 -17.35 6.51
N ASP A 80 -7.82 -17.99 7.43
CA ASP A 80 -7.89 -19.45 7.55
C ASP A 80 -6.51 -20.15 7.59
N GLY A 81 -5.52 -19.52 8.25
CA GLY A 81 -4.16 -20.02 8.37
C GLY A 81 -3.34 -19.97 7.07
N ARG A 82 -3.81 -19.23 6.07
CA ARG A 82 -3.13 -18.98 4.80
C ARG A 82 -2.84 -17.50 4.66
N ARG A 83 -1.70 -17.18 4.05
CA ARG A 83 -1.36 -15.81 3.67
C ARG A 83 -2.07 -15.47 2.36
N GLU A 84 -2.96 -14.49 2.43
CA GLU A 84 -3.69 -13.94 1.30
C GLU A 84 -3.23 -12.52 1.02
N VAL A 85 -3.46 -12.06 -0.22
CA VAL A 85 -3.10 -10.71 -0.65
C VAL A 85 -4.24 -10.15 -1.47
N GLU A 86 -4.82 -9.05 -1.00
CA GLU A 86 -5.70 -8.21 -1.81
C GLU A 86 -4.83 -7.26 -2.62
N THR A 87 -4.88 -7.33 -3.95
CA THR A 87 -4.01 -6.53 -4.82
C THR A 87 -4.78 -5.45 -5.56
N GLY A 88 -4.13 -4.31 -5.79
CA GLY A 88 -4.69 -3.30 -6.69
C GLY A 88 -5.80 -2.44 -6.10
N LEU A 89 -5.78 -2.21 -4.79
CA LEU A 89 -6.71 -1.30 -4.16
C LEU A 89 -6.45 0.14 -4.64
N GLU A 90 -7.48 0.77 -5.19
CA GLU A 90 -7.39 2.10 -5.78
C GLU A 90 -7.53 3.19 -4.70
N PRO A 91 -6.58 4.13 -4.62
CA PRO A 91 -6.67 5.27 -3.72
C PRO A 91 -7.69 6.28 -4.23
N GLN A 92 -8.62 6.68 -3.37
CA GLN A 92 -9.56 7.76 -3.61
C GLN A 92 -9.02 9.08 -3.02
N PRO A 93 -9.24 10.23 -3.68
CA PRO A 93 -8.94 11.54 -3.09
C PRO A 93 -9.68 11.69 -1.76
N TYR A 94 -8.95 12.10 -0.72
CA TYR A 94 -9.51 12.33 0.60
C TYR A 94 -9.22 13.77 1.02
N ASP A 95 -10.25 14.60 0.99
CA ASP A 95 -10.22 15.92 1.59
C ASP A 95 -10.72 15.79 3.04
N SER A 96 -9.84 16.07 3.99
CA SER A 96 -10.25 16.26 5.39
C SER A 96 -10.76 17.70 5.54
N ASP A 97 -12.07 17.85 5.75
CA ASP A 97 -12.73 19.10 6.13
C ASP A 97 -12.12 19.70 7.42
#